data_AF-A0A8H3CMP7-F1
#
_entry.id   AF-A0A8H3CMP7-F1
#
_cell.length_a   1.000
_cell.length_b   1.000
_cell.length_c   1.000
_cell.angle_alpha   90.00
_cell.angle_beta   90.00
_cell.angle_gamma   90.00
#
_symmetry.space_group_name_H-M   'P 1'
#
loop_
_entity.id
_entity.type
_entity.pdbx_description
1 polymer ?
#
loop_
_entity_poly.entity_id
_entity_poly.type
_entity_poly.pdbx_seq_one_letter_code
_entity_poly.pdbx_strand_id
1 'polypeptide(L)' 'MNRGPVVLTIDEAEFLLDQVPAPSSDEDPMVTKLRTKLSDLLGELRKGAEGTIR' A
#
# COMPACT_ATOMS: atom_id res chain seq x y z
N MET A 1 19.97 6.09 -8.11
CA MET A 1 19.26 5.29 -7.11
C MET A 1 18.78 4.01 -7.79
N ASN A 2 19.38 2.86 -7.49
CA ASN A 2 18.94 1.56 -8.00
C ASN A 2 17.86 1.02 -7.07
N ARG A 3 16.60 1.42 -7.30
CA ARG A 3 15.46 0.80 -6.60
C ARG A 3 15.01 -0.39 -7.45
N GLY A 4 15.33 -1.59 -7.00
CA GLY A 4 14.82 -2.84 -7.58
C GLY A 4 13.31 -2.98 -7.32
N PRO A 5 12.66 -3.97 -7.96
CA PRO A 5 11.25 -4.24 -7.72
C PRO A 5 11.02 -4.59 -6.25
N VAL A 6 9.92 -4.08 -5.69
CA VAL A 6 9.46 -4.47 -4.36
C VAL A 6 8.61 -5.73 -4.52
N VAL A 7 9.03 -6.82 -3.86
CA VAL A 7 8.28 -8.08 -3.81
C VAL A 7 7.75 -8.20 -2.38
N LEU A 8 6.44 -8.33 -2.24
CA LEU A 8 5.76 -8.49 -0.95
C LEU A 8 4.95 -9.79 -0.97
N THR A 9 4.91 -10.50 0.16
CA THR A 9 3.89 -11.53 0.41
C THR A 9 2.55 -10.88 0.72
N ILE A 10 1.49 -11.69 0.76
CA ILE A 10 0.14 -11.22 1.11
C ILE A 10 0.14 -10.63 2.52
N ASP A 11 0.67 -11.38 3.49
CA ASP A 11 0.74 -10.97 4.88
C ASP A 11 1.55 -9.68 5.07
N GLU A 12 2.63 -9.50 4.30
CA GLU A 12 3.44 -8.27 4.32
C GLU A 12 2.67 -7.07 3.75
N ALA A 13 1.90 -7.27 2.67
CA ALA A 13 1.07 -6.21 2.11
C ALA A 13 -0.05 -5.81 3.07
N GLU A 14 -0.69 -6.78 3.73
CA GLU A 14 -1.71 -6.52 4.77
C GLU A 14 -1.12 -5.80 5.97
N PHE A 15 0.01 -6.28 6.49
CA PHE A 15 0.70 -5.66 7.61
C PHE A 15 1.09 -4.20 7.32
N LEU A 16 1.57 -3.91 6.10
CA LEU A 16 1.89 -2.55 5.69
C LEU A 16 0.64 -1.68 5.55
N LEU A 17 -0.47 -2.24 5.03
CA LEU A 17 -1.73 -1.53 4.88
C LEU A 17 -2.29 -1.13 6.25
N ASP A 18 -2.25 -2.02 7.23
CA ASP A 18 -2.70 -1.77 8.61
C ASP A 18 -1.88 -0.67 9.30
N GLN A 19 -0.65 -0.45 8.86
CA GLN A 19 0.22 0.60 9.37
C GLN A 19 0.04 1.95 8.68
N VAL A 20 -0.77 2.07 7.62
CA VAL A 20 -1.01 3.38 6.99
C VAL A 20 -2.03 4.16 7.81
N PRO A 21 -1.63 5.21 8.57
CA PRO A 21 -2.58 6.01 9.32
C PRO A 21 -3.46 6.83 8.36
N ALA A 22 -4.64 7.23 8.83
CA ALA A 22 -5.49 8.16 8.09
C ALA A 22 -4.77 9.50 7.86
N PRO A 23 -5.02 10.19 6.73
CA PRO A 23 -4.53 11.55 6.51
C PRO A 23 -4.96 12.49 7.65
N SER A 24 -4.07 13.37 8.10
CA SER A 24 -4.42 14.44 9.04
C SER A 24 -4.92 15.68 8.28
N SER A 25 -5.67 16.56 8.95
CA SER A 25 -6.22 17.78 8.34
C SER A 25 -5.17 18.85 8.02
N ASP A 26 -3.99 18.73 8.63
CA ASP A 26 -2.81 19.58 8.43
C ASP A 26 -1.75 18.94 7.54
N GLU A 27 -2.02 17.75 6.98
CA GLU A 27 -1.09 17.03 6.11
C GLU A 27 -0.88 17.77 4.78
N ASP A 28 0.35 17.82 4.29
CA ASP A 28 0.67 18.41 2.99
C ASP A 28 -0.10 17.67 1.87
N PRO A 29 -0.71 18.39 0.91
CA PRO A 29 -1.52 17.76 -0.14
C PRO A 29 -0.78 16.68 -0.95
N MET A 30 0.53 16.82 -1.16
CA MET A 30 1.33 15.82 -1.85
C MET A 30 1.49 14.57 -0.99
N VAL A 31 1.70 14.72 0.32
CA VAL A 31 1.82 13.60 1.25
C VAL A 31 0.51 12.83 1.33
N THR A 32 -0.63 13.53 1.44
CA THR A 32 -1.96 12.90 1.39
C THR A 32 -2.14 12.11 0.09
N LYS A 33 -1.79 12.69 -1.05
CA LYS A 33 -1.89 12.02 -2.35
C LYS A 33 -1.02 10.76 -2.43
N LEU A 34 0.22 10.81 -1.93
CA LEU A 34 1.12 9.66 -1.91
C LEU A 34 0.63 8.56 -0.98
N ARG A 35 0.10 8.94 0.19
CA ARG A 35 -0.52 8.02 1.15
C ARG A 35 -1.70 7.29 0.55
N THR A 36 -2.63 8.01 -0.07
CA THR A 36 -3.78 7.40 -0.76
C THR A 36 -3.31 6.41 -1.82
N LYS A 37 -2.33 6.77 -2.65
CA LYS A 37 -1.80 5.87 -3.67
C LYS A 37 -1.14 4.62 -3.11
N LEU A 38 -0.47 4.73 -1.97
CA LEU A 38 0.15 3.59 -1.30
C LEU A 38 -0.93 2.65 -0.73
N SER A 39 -1.95 3.20 -0.07
CA SER A 39 -3.09 2.41 0.42
C SER A 39 -3.82 1.70 -0.72
N ASP A 40 -4.08 2.38 -1.83
CA ASP A 40 -4.72 1.80 -3.00
C ASP A 40 -3.88 0.66 -3.58
N LEU A 41 -2.55 0.87 -3.75
CA LEU A 41 -1.65 -0.15 -4.25
C LEU A 41 -1.65 -1.40 -3.37
N LEU A 42 -1.48 -1.24 -2.05
CA LEU A 42 -1.46 -2.36 -1.10
C LEU A 42 -2.81 -3.07 -1.05
N GLY A 43 -3.93 -2.33 -1.12
CA GLY A 43 -5.27 -2.89 -1.18
C GLY A 43 -5.52 -3.70 -2.46
N GLU A 44 -5.07 -3.22 -3.62
CA GLU A 44 -5.18 -3.96 -4.88
C GLU A 44 -4.25 -5.18 -4.92
N LEU A 45 -3.04 -5.09 -4.33
CA LEU A 45 -2.15 -6.25 -4.18
C LEU A 45 -2.80 -7.36 -3.34
N ARG A 46 -3.40 -7.01 -2.20
CA ARG A 46 -4.15 -7.95 -1.36
C ARG A 46 -5.28 -8.64 -2.15
N LYS A 47 -6.17 -7.86 -2.78
CA LYS A 47 -7.28 -8.41 -3.59
C LYS A 47 -6.79 -9.32 -4.72
N GLY A 48 -5.72 -8.92 -5.41
CA GLY A 48 -5.14 -9.70 -6.51
C GLY A 48 -4.49 -11.00 -6.04
N ALA A 49 -3.91 -11.00 -4.85
CA ALA A 49 -3.25 -12.18 -4.29
C ALA A 49 -4.22 -13.19 -3.65
N GLU A 50 -5.35 -12.72 -3.10
CA GLU A 50 -6.44 -13.59 -2.62
C GLU A 50 -7.13 -14.39 -3.76
N GLY A 51 -6.93 -14.00 -5.03
CA GLY A 51 -7.65 -14.54 -6.20
C GLY A 51 -6.88 -15.49 -7.14
N THR A 52 -5.66 -15.91 -6.81
CA THR A 52 -4.84 -16.78 -7.70
C THR A 52 -4.76 -18.25 -7.27
N ILE A 53 -5.48 -18.67 -6.23
CA ILE A 53 -5.64 -20.09 -5.92
C ILE A 53 -6.61 -20.70 -6.95
N ARG A 54 -6.06 -21.35 -7.97
CA ARG A 54 -6.76 -22.24 -8.89
C ARG A 54 -6.25 -23.66 -8.74
#